data_AF-A0A1V2I542-F1
#
_entry.id   AF-A0A1V2I542-F1
#
_cell.length_a   1.000
_cell.length_b   1.000
_cell.length_c   1.000
_cell.angle_alpha   90.00
_cell.angle_beta   90.00
_cell.angle_gamma   90.00
#
_symmetry.space_group_name_H-M   'P 1'
#
loop_
_entity.id
_entity.type
_entity.pdbx_description
1 polymer ?
#
loop_
_entity_poly.entity_id
_entity_poly.type
_entity_poly.pdbx_seq_one_letter_code
_entity_poly.pdbx_strand_id
1 'polypeptide(L)'
;MLRRGNQPGKLAKQLIRRVGDADIALAGAETRPKVLKTLEDAEVQEIRAATRADARSLEEEIAELRTEIDARAERRERQSELMRHKIEQGRLWRSVGIQERIPQLHLSSGARAVVLTVLAILDFYVFALAMATVTNVANYSVEWFVGGVLGLAIFAIGFVLAHAIKARILSKAQRQFLAAADKGTLIIDPEIRPQLVDSRSSAMALTLTGMIFIVMLIVSIGVRMSGGSDDQYGSLMAVFQGLIPLISVGVELYLHDPTERDDPMPNWRDRRLERHLAKAERRLRVVAAQVEARVAQVEKLYRVEEAILDVEQKDMGLRHTTDLVLNGGHIPTVSSNGRVAEVDRDQLEKTIKMARSSRS
;
A
#
# COMPACT_ATOMS: atom_id res chain seq x y z
N MET A 1 12.46 -27.85 -30.42
CA MET A 1 13.91 -27.87 -30.71
C MET A 1 14.36 -26.44 -30.96
N LEU A 2 14.93 -25.77 -29.94
CA LEU A 2 15.38 -24.39 -30.02
C LEU A 2 16.65 -24.30 -30.90
N ARG A 3 16.53 -23.74 -32.11
CA ARG A 3 17.65 -23.42 -33.01
C ARG A 3 18.53 -22.35 -32.36
N ARG A 4 19.51 -22.78 -31.58
CA ARG A 4 20.58 -21.92 -31.04
C ARG A 4 21.40 -21.30 -32.18
N GLY A 5 21.47 -19.98 -32.21
CA GLY A 5 22.53 -19.20 -32.85
C GLY A 5 22.67 -19.39 -34.36
N ASN A 6 21.72 -18.87 -35.13
CA ASN A 6 21.98 -18.65 -36.55
C ASN A 6 22.82 -17.38 -36.72
N GLN A 7 24.05 -17.54 -37.19
CA GLN A 7 24.85 -16.43 -37.71
C GLN A 7 24.06 -15.73 -38.83
N PRO A 8 24.11 -14.39 -38.92
CA PRO A 8 23.38 -13.65 -39.94
C PRO A 8 23.74 -14.14 -41.36
N GLY A 9 22.72 -14.33 -42.18
CA GLY A 9 22.80 -14.81 -43.56
C GLY A 9 22.70 -16.33 -43.71
N LYS A 10 22.52 -17.09 -42.62
CA LYS A 10 22.38 -18.56 -42.71
C LYS A 10 21.00 -18.97 -43.19
N LEU A 11 19.95 -18.23 -42.83
CA LEU A 11 18.57 -18.50 -43.26
C LEU A 11 18.39 -18.12 -44.73
N ALA A 12 18.84 -16.93 -45.14
CA ALA A 12 18.86 -16.49 -46.54
C ALA A 12 19.60 -17.48 -47.44
N LYS A 13 20.82 -17.89 -47.05
CA LYS A 13 21.60 -18.89 -47.80
C LYS A 13 20.94 -20.26 -47.82
N GLN A 14 20.24 -20.67 -46.76
CA GLN A 14 19.50 -21.94 -46.75
C GLN A 14 18.30 -21.89 -47.70
N LEU A 15 17.58 -20.77 -47.79
CA LEU A 15 16.49 -20.57 -48.74
C LEU A 15 16.97 -20.54 -50.19
N ILE A 16 18.21 -20.10 -50.41
CA ILE A 16 18.85 -20.11 -51.73
C ILE A 16 19.44 -21.48 -52.09
N ARG A 17 20.02 -22.20 -51.12
CA ARG A 17 20.81 -23.44 -51.36
C ARG A 17 20.07 -24.75 -51.08
N ARG A 18 18.92 -24.76 -50.40
CA ARG A 18 18.18 -26.02 -50.13
C ARG A 18 17.47 -26.51 -51.40
N VAL A 19 17.97 -27.62 -51.94
CA VAL A 19 17.43 -28.44 -53.03
C VAL A 19 16.61 -29.64 -52.49
N GLY A 20 16.17 -29.61 -51.23
CA GLY A 20 15.66 -30.80 -50.53
C GLY A 20 14.15 -30.91 -50.31
N ASP A 21 13.44 -29.78 -50.20
CA ASP A 21 11.98 -29.76 -50.07
C ASP A 21 11.40 -29.22 -51.38
N ALA A 22 10.70 -30.09 -52.12
CA ALA A 22 10.16 -29.81 -53.45
C ALA A 22 9.29 -28.53 -53.48
N ASP A 23 8.64 -28.20 -52.36
CA ASP A 23 7.77 -27.03 -52.24
C ASP A 23 8.52 -25.69 -52.10
N ILE A 24 9.80 -25.70 -51.71
CA ILE A 24 10.64 -24.49 -51.55
C ILE A 24 11.60 -24.34 -52.73
N ALA A 25 12.06 -25.45 -53.31
CA ALA A 25 12.94 -25.46 -54.47
C ALA A 25 12.21 -25.02 -55.76
N LEU A 26 10.91 -25.30 -55.89
CA LEU A 26 10.05 -24.82 -56.99
C LEU A 26 9.44 -23.43 -56.74
N ALA A 27 9.60 -22.92 -55.52
CA ALA A 27 9.08 -21.61 -55.14
C ALA A 27 9.97 -20.53 -55.78
N GLY A 28 9.46 -19.88 -56.83
CA GLY A 28 10.15 -18.82 -57.56
C GLY A 28 10.67 -17.71 -56.65
N ALA A 29 11.58 -16.87 -57.14
CA ALA A 29 12.23 -15.80 -56.35
C ALA A 29 11.24 -14.93 -55.53
N GLU A 30 9.99 -14.83 -55.99
CA GLU A 30 8.87 -14.10 -55.38
C GLU A 30 8.29 -14.70 -54.08
N THR A 31 8.52 -15.99 -53.85
CA THR A 31 7.95 -16.72 -52.69
C THR A 31 8.90 -16.76 -51.50
N ARG A 32 10.20 -16.60 -51.73
CA ARG A 32 11.25 -16.66 -50.69
C ARG A 32 11.12 -15.55 -49.63
N PRO A 33 10.76 -14.29 -49.97
CA PRO A 33 10.44 -13.26 -48.98
C PRO A 33 9.19 -13.61 -48.15
N LYS A 34 8.18 -14.22 -48.77
CA LYS A 34 6.96 -14.66 -48.06
C LYS A 34 7.27 -15.75 -47.03
N VAL A 35 8.17 -16.69 -47.36
CA VAL A 35 8.61 -17.73 -46.43
C VAL A 35 9.35 -17.15 -45.23
N LEU A 36 10.26 -16.18 -45.44
CA LEU A 36 10.94 -15.49 -44.32
C LEU A 36 9.93 -14.81 -43.39
N LYS A 37 8.96 -14.08 -43.95
CA LYS A 37 7.92 -13.41 -43.17
C LYS A 37 7.05 -14.40 -42.38
N THR A 38 6.69 -15.55 -42.97
CA THR A 38 5.95 -16.59 -42.23
C THR A 38 6.75 -17.20 -41.09
N LEU A 39 8.09 -17.30 -41.23
CA LEU A 39 8.97 -17.79 -40.17
C LEU A 39 9.12 -16.76 -39.05
N GLU A 40 9.25 -15.48 -39.40
CA GLU A 40 9.23 -14.35 -38.46
C GLU A 40 7.93 -14.35 -37.65
N ASP A 41 6.78 -14.40 -38.33
CA ASP A 41 5.46 -14.41 -37.68
C ASP A 41 5.29 -15.63 -36.76
N ALA A 42 5.75 -16.81 -37.18
CA ALA A 42 5.69 -18.02 -36.37
C ALA A 42 6.57 -17.92 -35.12
N GLU A 43 7.79 -17.38 -35.23
CA GLU A 43 8.72 -17.23 -34.10
C GLU A 43 8.24 -16.15 -33.11
N VAL A 44 7.69 -15.05 -33.62
CA VAL A 44 7.02 -14.03 -32.80
C VAL A 44 5.81 -14.62 -32.07
N GLN A 45 5.01 -15.45 -32.73
CA GLN A 45 3.88 -16.13 -32.09
C GLN A 45 4.34 -17.15 -31.03
N GLU A 46 5.41 -17.89 -31.27
CA GLU A 46 5.98 -18.83 -30.30
C GLU A 46 6.48 -18.10 -29.04
N ILE A 47 7.20 -16.98 -29.21
CA ILE A 47 7.65 -16.14 -28.10
C ILE A 47 6.47 -15.63 -27.29
N ARG A 48 5.45 -15.07 -27.96
CA ARG A 48 4.24 -14.57 -27.28
C ARG A 48 3.48 -15.71 -26.58
N ALA A 49 3.39 -16.88 -27.18
CA ALA A 49 2.72 -18.04 -26.60
C ALA A 49 3.45 -18.58 -25.37
N ALA A 50 4.78 -18.62 -25.38
CA ALA A 50 5.59 -19.08 -24.25
C ALA A 50 5.39 -18.21 -23.00
N THR A 51 5.29 -16.90 -23.17
CA THR A 51 5.06 -15.95 -22.05
C THR A 51 3.60 -15.75 -21.65
N ARG A 52 2.63 -16.28 -22.42
CA ARG A 52 1.20 -16.13 -22.10
C ARG A 52 0.82 -16.81 -20.79
N ALA A 53 1.43 -17.95 -20.46
CA ALA A 53 1.14 -18.65 -19.22
C ALA A 53 1.56 -17.82 -17.99
N ASP A 54 2.79 -17.28 -18.02
CA ASP A 54 3.31 -16.44 -16.95
C ASP A 54 2.51 -15.13 -16.82
N ALA A 55 2.17 -14.48 -17.95
CA ALA A 55 1.37 -13.26 -17.95
C ALA A 55 -0.03 -13.50 -17.37
N ARG A 56 -0.71 -14.59 -17.77
CA ARG A 56 -2.04 -14.95 -17.23
C ARG A 56 -2.01 -15.19 -15.73
N SER A 57 -1.00 -15.90 -15.23
CA SER A 57 -0.88 -16.15 -13.78
C SER A 57 -0.71 -14.85 -12.97
N LEU A 58 0.03 -13.88 -13.51
CA LEU A 58 0.20 -12.55 -12.89
C LEU A 58 -1.07 -11.70 -13.00
N GLU A 59 -1.80 -11.79 -14.11
CA GLU A 59 -3.09 -11.11 -14.28
C GLU A 59 -4.15 -11.64 -13.31
N GLU A 60 -4.21 -12.96 -13.11
CA GLU A 60 -5.05 -13.62 -12.11
C GLU A 60 -4.67 -13.17 -10.69
N GLU A 61 -3.37 -13.19 -10.32
CA GLU A 61 -2.89 -12.71 -9.01
C GLU A 61 -3.26 -11.23 -8.78
N ILE A 62 -3.16 -10.37 -9.80
CA ILE A 62 -3.55 -8.96 -9.70
C ILE A 62 -5.06 -8.82 -9.51
N ALA A 63 -5.87 -9.59 -10.24
CA ALA A 63 -7.32 -9.55 -10.11
C ALA A 63 -7.77 -10.02 -8.71
N GLU A 64 -7.20 -11.09 -8.19
CA GLU A 64 -7.44 -11.57 -6.83
C GLU A 64 -7.05 -10.52 -5.79
N LEU A 65 -5.86 -9.91 -5.90
CA LEU A 65 -5.43 -8.88 -4.96
C LEU A 65 -6.32 -7.63 -5.02
N ARG A 66 -6.78 -7.22 -6.20
CA ARG A 66 -7.72 -6.10 -6.36
C ARG A 66 -9.06 -6.40 -5.70
N THR A 67 -9.64 -7.56 -5.98
CA THR A 67 -10.91 -7.96 -5.34
C THR A 67 -10.80 -8.06 -3.82
N GLU A 68 -9.67 -8.53 -3.28
CA GLU A 68 -9.47 -8.55 -1.81
C GLU A 68 -9.35 -7.14 -1.22
N ILE A 69 -8.63 -6.24 -1.90
CA ILE A 69 -8.50 -4.84 -1.49
C ILE A 69 -9.87 -4.15 -1.52
N ASP A 70 -10.63 -4.33 -2.59
CA ASP A 70 -11.95 -3.71 -2.77
C ASP A 70 -12.95 -4.25 -1.74
N ALA A 71 -12.98 -5.56 -1.51
CA ALA A 71 -13.83 -6.16 -0.47
C ALA A 71 -13.46 -5.65 0.94
N ARG A 72 -12.18 -5.38 1.21
CA ARG A 72 -11.75 -4.75 2.47
C ARG A 72 -12.10 -3.28 2.53
N ALA A 73 -11.97 -2.55 1.43
CA ALA A 73 -12.38 -1.15 1.34
C ALA A 73 -13.89 -1.03 1.61
N GLU A 74 -14.71 -1.87 1.02
CA GLU A 74 -16.17 -1.89 1.22
C GLU A 74 -16.53 -2.25 2.67
N ARG A 75 -15.86 -3.24 3.28
CA ARG A 75 -16.06 -3.55 4.71
C ARG A 75 -15.67 -2.37 5.61
N ARG A 76 -14.59 -1.66 5.28
CA ARG A 76 -14.19 -0.45 5.99
C ARG A 76 -15.20 0.66 5.79
N GLU A 77 -15.71 0.85 4.58
CA GLU A 77 -16.72 1.87 4.29
C GLU A 77 -17.95 1.63 5.15
N ARG A 78 -18.51 0.41 5.15
CA ARG A 78 -19.65 0.00 6.00
C ARG A 78 -19.36 0.16 7.51
N GLN A 79 -18.16 -0.18 7.98
CA GLN A 79 -17.78 0.03 9.39
C GLN A 79 -17.57 1.52 9.71
N SER A 80 -17.08 2.27 8.73
CA SER A 80 -16.76 3.68 8.86
C SER A 80 -18.00 4.55 8.75
N GLU A 81 -19.10 4.14 8.12
CA GLU A 81 -20.33 4.96 8.05
C GLU A 81 -20.81 5.41 9.45
N LEU A 82 -20.79 4.51 10.43
CA LEU A 82 -21.13 4.83 11.83
C LEU A 82 -20.08 5.73 12.52
N MET A 83 -18.83 5.66 12.08
CA MET A 83 -17.73 6.49 12.60
C MET A 83 -17.56 7.81 11.83
N ARG A 84 -18.04 7.88 10.59
CA ARG A 84 -17.86 8.98 9.65
C ARG A 84 -18.66 10.18 10.12
N HIS A 85 -19.92 9.99 10.48
CA HIS A 85 -20.71 11.03 11.13
C HIS A 85 -20.03 11.56 12.41
N LYS A 86 -19.39 10.67 13.19
CA LYS A 86 -18.67 11.04 14.40
C LYS A 86 -17.38 11.83 14.13
N ILE A 87 -16.64 11.48 13.07
CA ILE A 87 -15.42 12.15 12.64
C ILE A 87 -15.77 13.50 12.02
N GLU A 88 -16.78 13.55 11.14
CA GLU A 88 -17.30 14.77 10.52
C GLU A 88 -17.81 15.75 11.59
N GLN A 89 -18.61 15.29 12.55
CA GLN A 89 -19.01 16.12 13.70
C GLN A 89 -17.79 16.61 14.49
N GLY A 90 -16.79 15.75 14.73
CA GLY A 90 -15.54 16.17 15.39
C GLY A 90 -14.80 17.28 14.62
N ARG A 91 -14.74 17.18 13.28
CA ARG A 91 -14.15 18.20 12.41
C ARG A 91 -14.94 19.52 12.42
N LEU A 92 -16.27 19.45 12.37
CA LEU A 92 -17.15 20.63 12.46
C LEU A 92 -17.01 21.33 13.82
N TRP A 93 -16.93 20.56 14.90
CA TRP A 93 -16.70 21.12 16.23
C TRP A 93 -15.31 21.75 16.37
N ARG A 94 -14.29 21.18 15.71
CA ARG A 94 -12.95 21.76 15.64
C ARG A 94 -12.90 23.04 14.81
N SER A 95 -13.62 23.12 13.69
CA SER A 95 -13.63 24.33 12.85
C SER A 95 -14.24 25.54 13.56
N VAL A 96 -15.14 25.31 14.53
CA VAL A 96 -15.71 26.38 15.37
C VAL A 96 -14.92 26.63 16.66
N GLY A 97 -13.75 26.00 16.85
CA GLY A 97 -12.86 26.29 17.98
C GLY A 97 -13.31 25.72 19.33
N ILE A 98 -14.09 24.63 19.37
CA ILE A 98 -14.52 24.04 20.66
C ILE A 98 -13.33 23.62 21.56
N GLN A 99 -12.19 23.31 20.94
CA GLN A 99 -10.97 22.85 21.59
C GLN A 99 -10.43 23.87 22.60
N GLU A 100 -10.63 25.17 22.36
CA GLU A 100 -10.17 26.24 23.27
C GLU A 100 -10.90 26.22 24.63
N ARG A 101 -12.07 25.58 24.70
CA ARG A 101 -12.88 25.46 25.92
C ARG A 101 -12.63 24.17 26.68
N ILE A 102 -11.75 23.30 26.19
CA ILE A 102 -11.45 22.00 26.78
C ILE A 102 -10.00 22.02 27.28
N PRO A 103 -9.74 21.75 28.57
CA PRO A 103 -8.37 21.64 29.06
C PRO A 103 -7.67 20.46 28.38
N GLN A 104 -6.60 20.73 27.63
CA GLN A 104 -5.82 19.72 26.92
C GLN A 104 -4.34 20.06 26.87
N LEU A 105 -3.50 19.03 27.08
CA LEU A 105 -2.07 19.08 26.80
C LEU A 105 -1.82 18.35 25.48
N HIS A 106 -1.21 19.05 24.52
CA HIS A 106 -0.94 18.51 23.21
C HIS A 106 0.34 17.67 23.29
N LEU A 107 0.19 16.35 23.25
CA LEU A 107 1.28 15.38 23.15
C LEU A 107 1.07 14.54 21.89
N SER A 108 2.17 14.18 21.23
CA SER A 108 2.09 13.23 20.11
C SER A 108 1.50 11.90 20.59
N SER A 109 0.73 11.22 19.74
CA SER A 109 0.07 9.95 20.08
C SER A 109 1.07 8.90 20.59
N GLY A 110 2.31 8.92 20.06
CA GLY A 110 3.41 8.08 20.54
C GLY A 110 3.86 8.42 21.96
N ALA A 111 4.05 9.71 22.27
CA ALA A 111 4.42 10.14 23.62
C ALA A 111 3.31 9.83 24.65
N ARG A 112 2.05 10.04 24.28
CA ARG A 112 0.90 9.64 25.12
C ARG A 112 0.89 8.13 25.39
N ALA A 113 1.09 7.31 24.35
CA ALA A 113 1.16 5.86 24.51
C ALA A 113 2.29 5.43 25.45
N VAL A 114 3.47 6.06 25.36
CA VAL A 114 4.60 5.82 26.27
C VAL A 114 4.23 6.18 27.70
N VAL A 115 3.69 7.37 27.95
CA VAL A 115 3.28 7.82 29.30
C VAL A 115 2.26 6.87 29.92
N LEU A 116 1.23 6.48 29.16
CA LEU A 116 0.21 5.56 29.63
C LEU A 116 0.75 4.15 29.90
N THR A 117 1.69 3.68 29.07
CA THR A 117 2.34 2.38 29.26
C THR A 117 3.18 2.39 30.55
N VAL A 118 3.93 3.46 30.79
CA VAL A 118 4.73 3.61 32.02
C VAL A 118 3.84 3.62 33.25
N LEU A 119 2.72 4.36 33.22
CA LEU A 119 1.77 4.40 34.35
C LEU A 119 1.11 3.03 34.57
N ALA A 120 0.74 2.32 33.51
CA ALA A 120 0.16 0.98 33.62
C ALA A 120 1.15 -0.03 34.22
N ILE A 121 2.43 0.02 33.80
CA ILE A 121 3.49 -0.82 34.36
C ILE A 121 3.72 -0.50 35.84
N LEU A 122 3.72 0.78 36.19
CA LEU A 122 3.87 1.23 37.57
C LEU A 122 2.72 0.71 38.44
N ASP A 123 1.47 0.86 37.99
CA ASP A 123 0.30 0.38 38.73
C ASP A 123 0.32 -1.15 38.88
N PHE A 124 0.67 -1.88 37.81
CA PHE A 124 0.88 -3.34 37.86
C PHE A 124 1.91 -3.70 38.93
N TYR A 125 3.09 -3.09 38.90
CA TYR A 125 4.19 -3.44 39.78
C TYR A 125 3.88 -3.14 41.26
N VAL A 126 3.33 -1.96 41.54
CA VAL A 126 2.96 -1.55 42.90
C VAL A 126 1.88 -2.46 43.48
N PHE A 127 0.89 -2.84 42.67
CA PHE A 127 -0.14 -3.78 43.12
C PHE A 127 0.38 -5.18 43.34
N ALA A 128 1.26 -5.66 42.46
CA ALA A 128 1.85 -6.97 42.56
C ALA A 128 2.68 -7.12 43.84
N LEU A 129 3.46 -6.08 44.18
CA LEU A 129 4.19 -6.01 45.45
C LEU A 129 3.24 -5.98 46.65
N ALA A 130 2.23 -5.12 46.64
CA ALA A 130 1.27 -5.01 47.74
C ALA A 130 0.56 -6.35 48.00
N MET A 131 0.14 -7.05 46.95
CA MET A 131 -0.49 -8.36 47.10
C MET A 131 0.48 -9.42 47.63
N ALA A 132 1.71 -9.48 47.12
CA ALA A 132 2.71 -10.42 47.62
C ALA A 132 3.05 -10.18 49.10
N THR A 133 3.07 -8.93 49.55
CA THR A 133 3.25 -8.59 50.98
C THR A 133 2.06 -9.03 51.82
N VAL A 134 0.83 -8.82 51.35
CA VAL A 134 -0.39 -9.21 52.08
C VAL A 134 -0.55 -10.72 52.17
N THR A 135 -0.20 -11.45 51.11
CA THR A 135 -0.28 -12.92 51.08
C THR A 135 0.97 -13.59 51.65
N ASN A 136 2.00 -12.83 52.00
CA ASN A 136 3.29 -13.31 52.49
C ASN A 136 3.93 -14.35 51.54
N VAL A 137 3.95 -14.03 50.24
CA VAL A 137 4.54 -14.89 49.21
C VAL A 137 5.74 -14.19 48.57
N ALA A 138 6.69 -14.98 48.06
CA ALA A 138 7.85 -14.46 47.33
C ALA A 138 7.45 -13.64 46.09
N ASN A 139 8.30 -12.68 45.72
CA ASN A 139 8.18 -11.94 44.47
C ASN A 139 8.12 -12.89 43.27
N TYR A 140 7.32 -12.53 42.26
CA TYR A 140 7.09 -13.32 41.04
C TYR A 140 6.30 -14.63 41.22
N SER A 141 5.62 -14.82 42.35
CA SER A 141 4.64 -15.90 42.51
C SER A 141 3.35 -15.68 41.72
N VAL A 142 2.46 -16.67 41.71
CA VAL A 142 1.14 -16.53 41.05
C VAL A 142 0.34 -15.39 41.68
N GLU A 143 0.37 -15.26 43.01
CA GLU A 143 -0.30 -14.20 43.78
C GLU A 143 0.25 -12.81 43.43
N TRP A 144 1.56 -12.70 43.17
CA TRP A 144 2.19 -11.47 42.68
C TRP A 144 1.60 -11.06 41.32
N PHE A 145 1.50 -12.00 40.38
CA PHE A 145 0.88 -11.73 39.06
C PHE A 145 -0.62 -11.39 39.19
N VAL A 146 -1.35 -12.08 40.06
CA VAL A 146 -2.77 -11.79 40.33
C VAL A 146 -2.94 -10.36 40.82
N GLY A 147 -2.07 -9.91 41.73
CA GLY A 147 -2.03 -8.52 42.16
C GLY A 147 -1.78 -7.55 41.02
N GLY A 148 -0.77 -7.81 40.20
CA GLY A 148 -0.48 -6.95 39.06
C GLY A 148 -1.63 -6.85 38.05
N VAL A 149 -2.29 -7.96 37.73
CA VAL A 149 -3.48 -7.97 36.84
C VAL A 149 -4.63 -7.17 37.45
N LEU A 150 -4.85 -7.26 38.76
CA LEU A 150 -5.84 -6.44 39.46
C LEU A 150 -5.49 -4.94 39.36
N GLY A 151 -4.21 -4.58 39.48
CA GLY A 151 -3.73 -3.22 39.26
C GLY A 151 -4.04 -2.70 37.85
N LEU A 152 -3.81 -3.52 36.82
CA LEU A 152 -4.17 -3.18 35.43
C LEU A 152 -5.68 -3.02 35.24
N ALA A 153 -6.50 -3.83 35.91
CA ALA A 153 -7.96 -3.70 35.84
C ALA A 153 -8.42 -2.35 36.42
N ILE A 154 -7.85 -1.93 37.55
CA ILE A 154 -8.15 -0.63 38.18
C ILE A 154 -7.68 0.52 37.28
N PHE A 155 -6.49 0.39 36.68
CA PHE A 155 -6.00 1.34 35.69
C PHE A 155 -6.97 1.47 34.50
N ALA A 156 -7.45 0.36 33.95
CA ALA A 156 -8.42 0.36 32.84
C ALA A 156 -9.75 1.00 33.23
N ILE A 157 -10.26 0.76 34.44
CA ILE A 157 -11.47 1.42 34.96
C ILE A 157 -11.24 2.94 35.09
N GLY A 158 -10.07 3.36 35.60
CA GLY A 158 -9.70 4.76 35.68
C GLY A 158 -9.65 5.42 34.29
N PHE A 159 -9.08 4.73 33.31
CA PHE A 159 -9.05 5.19 31.92
C PHE A 159 -10.47 5.43 31.36
N VAL A 160 -11.39 4.49 31.59
CA VAL A 160 -12.80 4.62 31.20
C VAL A 160 -13.47 5.80 31.91
N LEU A 161 -13.19 5.99 33.20
CA LEU A 161 -13.70 7.12 33.98
C LEU A 161 -13.20 8.47 33.42
N ALA A 162 -11.91 8.58 33.08
CA ALA A 162 -11.35 9.79 32.48
C ALA A 162 -12.07 10.16 31.17
N HIS A 163 -12.34 9.16 30.33
CA HIS A 163 -13.10 9.36 29.08
C HIS A 163 -14.54 9.80 29.36
N ALA A 164 -15.20 9.21 30.37
CA ALA A 164 -16.56 9.58 30.74
C ALA A 164 -16.63 11.03 31.28
N ILE A 165 -15.67 11.44 32.12
CA ILE A 165 -15.56 12.81 32.62
C ILE A 165 -15.35 13.77 31.43
N LYS A 166 -14.43 13.44 30.52
CA LYS A 166 -14.12 14.30 29.38
C LYS A 166 -15.28 14.41 28.40
N ALA A 167 -16.01 13.33 28.16
CA ALA A 167 -17.25 13.35 27.37
C ALA A 167 -18.32 14.26 28.01
N ARG A 168 -18.40 14.32 29.35
CA ARG A 168 -19.32 15.22 30.06
C ARG A 168 -18.89 16.68 29.96
N ILE A 169 -17.60 16.97 30.04
CA ILE A 169 -17.05 18.31 29.83
C ILE A 169 -17.34 18.78 28.39
N LEU A 170 -17.07 17.92 27.41
CA LEU A 170 -17.36 18.19 26.00
C LEU A 170 -18.84 18.48 25.76
N SER A 171 -19.75 17.63 26.25
CA SER A 171 -21.20 17.84 26.05
C SER A 171 -21.70 19.14 26.69
N LYS A 172 -21.14 19.50 27.85
CA LYS A 172 -21.43 20.79 28.50
C LYS A 172 -20.91 21.96 27.67
N ALA A 173 -19.67 21.88 27.19
CA ALA A 173 -19.05 22.92 26.36
C ALA A 173 -19.83 23.12 25.05
N GLN A 174 -20.21 22.03 24.37
CA GLN A 174 -21.01 22.06 23.14
C GLN A 174 -22.37 22.73 23.34
N ARG A 175 -23.09 22.39 24.42
CA ARG A 175 -24.37 23.01 24.74
C ARG A 175 -24.24 24.50 25.07
N GLN A 176 -23.21 24.87 25.82
CA GLN A 176 -22.93 26.28 26.11
C GLN A 176 -22.58 27.06 24.84
N PHE A 177 -21.86 26.42 23.92
CA PHE A 177 -21.46 27.01 22.64
C PHE A 177 -22.68 27.25 21.73
N LEU A 178 -23.55 26.25 21.57
CA LEU A 178 -24.79 26.38 20.80
C LEU A 178 -25.71 27.43 21.42
N ALA A 179 -25.88 27.42 22.74
CA ALA A 179 -26.71 28.42 23.43
C ALA A 179 -26.15 29.84 23.30
N ALA A 180 -24.82 30.01 23.21
CA ALA A 180 -24.19 31.31 22.97
C ALA A 180 -24.38 31.78 21.52
N ALA A 181 -24.32 30.87 20.55
CA ALA A 181 -24.57 31.16 19.15
C ALA A 181 -26.04 31.50 18.87
N ASP A 182 -26.97 30.73 19.44
CA ASP A 182 -28.42 30.97 19.30
C ASP A 182 -28.84 32.32 19.96
N LYS A 183 -28.09 32.79 20.95
CA LYS A 183 -28.26 34.12 21.58
C LYS A 183 -27.57 35.26 20.81
N GLY A 184 -26.88 34.98 19.71
CA GLY A 184 -26.15 35.97 18.91
C GLY A 184 -24.86 36.50 19.55
N THR A 185 -24.40 35.90 20.66
CA THR A 185 -23.17 36.33 21.35
C THR A 185 -21.90 35.79 20.71
N LEU A 186 -22.03 34.74 19.88
CA LEU A 186 -20.92 34.10 19.19
C LEU A 186 -21.30 33.94 17.72
N ILE A 187 -20.48 34.48 16.82
CA ILE A 187 -20.72 34.43 15.38
C ILE A 187 -20.20 33.09 14.86
N ILE A 188 -21.13 32.23 14.45
CA ILE A 188 -20.84 30.99 13.72
C ILE A 188 -21.30 31.19 12.28
N ASP A 189 -20.56 30.62 11.34
CA ASP A 189 -21.01 30.52 9.96
C ASP A 189 -22.44 29.94 9.88
N PRO A 190 -23.40 30.65 9.25
CA PRO A 190 -24.78 30.20 9.12
C PRO A 190 -24.92 28.84 8.41
N GLU A 191 -23.95 28.44 7.58
CA GLU A 191 -23.97 27.13 6.92
C GLU A 191 -23.55 25.99 7.88
N ILE A 192 -22.69 26.29 8.87
CA ILE A 192 -22.13 25.31 9.81
C ILE A 192 -23.06 25.08 11.00
N ARG A 193 -23.70 26.14 11.53
CA ARG A 193 -24.61 26.05 12.69
C ARG A 193 -25.60 24.87 12.55
N PRO A 194 -26.43 24.74 11.50
CA PRO A 194 -27.47 23.71 11.45
C PRO A 194 -26.90 22.28 11.46
N GLN A 195 -25.62 22.11 11.11
CA GLN A 195 -24.94 20.82 11.06
C GLN A 195 -24.34 20.40 12.41
N LEU A 196 -24.18 21.32 13.37
CA LEU A 196 -23.61 21.03 14.68
C LEU A 196 -24.61 20.30 15.58
N VAL A 197 -24.26 19.09 15.99
CA VAL A 197 -25.07 18.26 16.91
C VAL A 197 -24.31 18.06 18.23
N ASP A 198 -25.04 18.15 19.35
CA ASP A 198 -24.45 17.90 20.66
C ASP A 198 -24.20 16.40 20.91
N SER A 199 -23.09 16.10 21.56
CA SER A 199 -22.78 14.74 21.96
C SER A 199 -23.62 14.33 23.18
N ARG A 200 -24.25 13.15 23.12
CA ARG A 200 -24.98 12.59 24.26
C ARG A 200 -23.99 11.99 25.26
N SER A 201 -23.81 12.65 26.40
CA SER A 201 -23.15 12.06 27.58
C SER A 201 -24.20 11.47 28.52
N SER A 202 -24.11 10.18 28.87
CA SER A 202 -24.96 9.58 29.89
C SER A 202 -24.45 9.93 31.29
N ALA A 203 -25.23 10.71 32.04
CA ALA A 203 -24.92 11.03 33.44
C ALA A 203 -24.86 9.75 34.31
N MET A 204 -25.75 8.79 34.03
CA MET A 204 -25.80 7.50 34.71
C MET A 204 -24.54 6.66 34.48
N ALA A 205 -23.98 6.69 33.26
CA ALA A 205 -22.74 5.97 32.96
C ALA A 205 -21.55 6.58 33.73
N LEU A 206 -21.47 7.91 33.81
CA LEU A 206 -20.45 8.60 34.60
C LEU A 206 -20.57 8.28 36.10
N THR A 207 -21.79 8.30 36.66
CA THR A 207 -21.98 8.00 38.08
C THR A 207 -21.68 6.54 38.41
N LEU A 208 -22.06 5.61 37.54
CA LEU A 208 -21.78 4.19 37.72
C LEU A 208 -20.28 3.90 37.64
N THR A 209 -19.60 4.39 36.60
CA THR A 209 -18.15 4.22 36.45
C THR A 209 -17.38 4.91 37.58
N GLY A 210 -17.82 6.09 38.01
CA GLY A 210 -17.27 6.80 39.16
C GLY A 210 -17.42 6.02 40.47
N MET A 211 -18.60 5.45 40.73
CA MET A 211 -18.83 4.62 41.93
C MET A 211 -17.94 3.38 41.92
N ILE A 212 -17.88 2.66 40.79
CA ILE A 212 -17.03 1.48 40.64
C ILE A 212 -15.56 1.84 40.89
N PHE A 213 -15.09 2.94 40.29
CA PHE A 213 -13.72 3.41 40.50
C PHE A 213 -13.44 3.78 41.95
N ILE A 214 -14.35 4.48 42.63
CA ILE A 214 -14.18 4.84 44.05
C ILE A 214 -14.10 3.59 44.93
N VAL A 215 -14.99 2.62 44.73
CA VAL A 215 -14.96 1.35 45.47
C VAL A 215 -13.64 0.63 45.24
N MET A 216 -13.21 0.52 43.98
CA MET A 216 -11.93 -0.09 43.63
C MET A 216 -10.73 0.67 44.19
N LEU A 217 -10.80 2.00 44.25
CA LEU A 217 -9.76 2.84 44.84
C LEU A 217 -9.66 2.63 46.35
N ILE A 218 -10.79 2.51 47.05
CA ILE A 218 -10.81 2.21 48.50
C ILE A 218 -10.20 0.84 48.76
N VAL A 219 -10.60 -0.18 47.99
CA VAL A 219 -10.02 -1.53 48.09
C VAL A 219 -8.52 -1.51 47.78
N SER A 220 -8.12 -0.78 46.74
CA SER A 220 -6.72 -0.58 46.34
C SER A 220 -5.87 0.00 47.47
N ILE A 221 -6.32 1.10 48.05
CA ILE A 221 -5.65 1.76 49.18
C ILE A 221 -5.61 0.80 50.38
N GLY A 222 -6.69 0.07 50.65
CA GLY A 222 -6.74 -0.94 51.72
C GLY A 222 -5.66 -2.01 51.57
N VAL A 223 -5.55 -2.63 50.39
CA VAL A 223 -4.53 -3.65 50.07
C VAL A 223 -3.11 -3.09 50.23
N ARG A 224 -2.88 -1.85 49.79
CA ARG A 224 -1.57 -1.17 49.87
C ARG A 224 -1.21 -0.79 51.30
N MET A 225 -2.18 -0.37 52.12
CA MET A 225 -1.96 -0.07 53.54
C MET A 225 -1.68 -1.34 54.35
N SER A 226 -2.32 -2.47 54.03
CA SER A 226 -2.05 -3.74 54.71
C SER A 226 -0.68 -4.33 54.37
N GLY A 227 -0.12 -4.01 53.20
CA GLY A 227 1.22 -4.47 52.79
C GLY A 227 2.38 -3.64 53.33
N GLY A 228 2.13 -2.44 53.85
CA GLY A 228 3.15 -1.48 54.31
C GLY A 228 3.24 -1.28 55.82
N SER A 229 2.63 -2.17 56.61
CA SER A 229 2.40 -1.99 58.05
C SER A 229 3.63 -2.11 58.95
N ASP A 230 4.77 -2.59 58.44
CA ASP A 230 5.93 -2.90 59.27
C ASP A 230 6.84 -1.69 59.56
N ASP A 231 6.69 -0.58 58.81
CA ASP A 231 7.49 0.65 59.03
C ASP A 231 6.65 1.93 58.94
N GLN A 232 6.93 2.90 59.81
CA GLN A 232 6.22 4.19 59.87
C GLN A 232 6.35 4.99 58.55
N TYR A 233 7.47 4.86 57.84
CA TYR A 233 7.67 5.39 56.48
C TYR A 233 6.94 4.58 55.39
N GLY A 234 6.61 3.32 55.64
CA GLY A 234 5.84 2.44 54.76
C GLY A 234 4.39 2.90 54.60
N SER A 235 3.77 3.40 55.68
CA SER A 235 2.39 3.91 55.65
C SER A 235 2.21 5.15 54.76
N LEU A 236 3.16 6.10 54.81
CA LEU A 236 3.15 7.30 53.97
C LEU A 236 3.39 6.96 52.50
N MET A 237 4.34 6.06 52.23
CA MET A 237 4.58 5.54 50.88
C MET A 237 3.36 4.78 50.33
N ALA A 238 2.64 4.02 51.15
CA ALA A 238 1.42 3.32 50.74
C ALA A 238 0.31 4.29 50.33
N VAL A 239 0.18 5.44 50.99
CA VAL A 239 -0.77 6.51 50.60
C VAL A 239 -0.36 7.14 49.26
N PHE A 240 0.92 7.47 49.07
CA PHE A 240 1.40 8.01 47.80
C PHE A 240 1.26 7.02 46.64
N GLN A 241 1.53 5.73 46.91
CA GLN A 241 1.26 4.66 45.96
C GLN A 241 -0.23 4.57 45.64
N GLY A 242 -1.09 4.65 46.67
CA GLY A 242 -2.55 4.76 46.58
C GLY A 242 -3.07 5.84 45.63
N LEU A 243 -2.30 6.91 45.42
CA LEU A 243 -2.65 8.01 44.51
C LEU A 243 -2.33 7.71 43.04
N ILE A 244 -1.54 6.69 42.72
CA ILE A 244 -1.13 6.39 41.32
C ILE A 244 -2.35 6.24 40.38
N PRO A 245 -3.41 5.48 40.73
CA PRO A 245 -4.60 5.39 39.88
C PRO A 245 -5.30 6.75 39.69
N LEU A 246 -5.27 7.63 40.70
CA LEU A 246 -5.84 8.97 40.61
C LEU A 246 -5.01 9.87 39.70
N ILE A 247 -3.68 9.79 39.80
CA ILE A 247 -2.74 10.50 38.92
C ILE A 247 -2.92 10.02 37.48
N SER A 248 -3.07 8.71 37.27
CA SER A 248 -3.37 8.12 35.96
C SER A 248 -4.63 8.71 35.33
N VAL A 249 -5.74 8.76 36.08
CA VAL A 249 -7.00 9.39 35.65
C VAL A 249 -6.79 10.87 35.32
N GLY A 250 -6.06 11.60 36.17
CA GLY A 250 -5.74 13.01 35.96
C GLY A 250 -4.92 13.24 34.68
N VAL A 251 -3.83 12.50 34.51
CA VAL A 251 -2.98 12.56 33.32
C VAL A 251 -3.83 12.28 32.08
N GLU A 252 -4.59 11.18 32.07
CA GLU A 252 -5.41 10.83 30.91
C GLU A 252 -6.51 11.87 30.63
N LEU A 253 -7.08 12.48 31.67
CA LEU A 253 -8.05 13.58 31.51
C LEU A 253 -7.44 14.78 30.77
N TYR A 254 -6.16 15.11 31.01
CA TYR A 254 -5.47 16.20 30.31
C TYR A 254 -4.92 15.79 28.94
N LEU A 255 -4.55 14.52 28.74
CA LEU A 255 -3.93 14.02 27.50
C LEU A 255 -4.93 13.60 26.41
N HIS A 256 -6.12 13.14 26.79
CA HIS A 256 -7.07 12.61 25.81
C HIS A 256 -7.79 13.73 25.05
N ASP A 257 -7.64 13.89 23.74
CA ASP A 257 -8.56 14.77 22.99
C ASP A 257 -9.83 13.98 22.59
N PRO A 258 -11.04 14.35 23.07
CA PRO A 258 -12.29 13.68 22.72
C PRO A 258 -12.77 14.02 21.29
N THR A 259 -12.15 15.03 20.64
CA THR A 259 -12.44 15.51 19.28
C THR A 259 -11.41 15.02 18.24
N GLU A 260 -10.29 14.47 18.71
CA GLU A 260 -9.30 13.76 17.91
C GLU A 260 -9.82 12.34 17.66
N ARG A 261 -10.39 12.15 16.49
CA ARG A 261 -10.59 10.82 15.92
C ARG A 261 -9.81 10.81 14.63
N ASP A 262 -8.72 10.05 14.66
CA ASP A 262 -7.95 9.75 13.47
C ASP A 262 -8.90 9.12 12.46
N ASP A 263 -8.82 9.59 11.21
CA ASP A 263 -9.36 8.82 10.11
C ASP A 263 -8.82 7.39 10.24
N PRO A 264 -9.64 6.35 10.04
CA PRO A 264 -9.16 4.98 10.14
C PRO A 264 -7.98 4.82 9.18
N MET A 265 -6.76 4.87 9.70
CA MET A 265 -5.56 4.78 8.90
C MET A 265 -5.57 3.42 8.20
N PRO A 266 -5.06 3.33 6.96
CA PRO A 266 -4.91 2.06 6.28
C PRO A 266 -4.13 1.11 7.18
N ASN A 267 -4.72 -0.04 7.49
CA ASN A 267 -4.14 -0.99 8.41
C ASN A 267 -2.81 -1.50 7.81
N TRP A 268 -1.88 -1.98 8.64
CA TRP A 268 -0.59 -2.49 8.13
C TRP A 268 -0.77 -3.60 7.09
N ARG A 269 -1.85 -4.39 7.24
CA ARG A 269 -2.27 -5.40 6.26
C ARG A 269 -2.67 -4.80 4.92
N ASP A 270 -3.36 -3.66 4.91
CA ASP A 270 -3.76 -2.96 3.68
C ASP A 270 -2.53 -2.44 2.95
N ARG A 271 -1.62 -1.79 3.68
CA ARG A 271 -0.31 -1.35 3.13
C ARG A 271 0.49 -2.53 2.58
N ARG A 272 0.39 -3.70 3.21
CA ARG A 272 1.06 -4.92 2.73
C ARG A 272 0.44 -5.40 1.43
N LEU A 273 -0.89 -5.47 1.32
CA LEU A 273 -1.60 -5.84 0.09
C LEU A 273 -1.30 -4.87 -1.05
N GLU A 274 -1.33 -3.56 -0.80
CA GLU A 274 -0.98 -2.53 -1.78
C GLU A 274 0.45 -2.71 -2.31
N ARG A 275 1.40 -3.05 -1.43
CA ARG A 275 2.78 -3.37 -1.83
C ARG A 275 2.85 -4.66 -2.65
N HIS A 276 2.06 -5.68 -2.33
CA HIS A 276 2.00 -6.92 -3.10
C HIS A 276 1.43 -6.67 -4.50
N LEU A 277 0.34 -5.92 -4.61
CA LEU A 277 -0.25 -5.51 -5.88
C LEU A 277 0.76 -4.71 -6.71
N ALA A 278 1.43 -3.72 -6.11
CA ALA A 278 2.44 -2.93 -6.81
C ALA A 278 3.63 -3.79 -7.31
N LYS A 279 3.97 -4.87 -6.58
CA LYS A 279 5.03 -5.80 -6.98
C LYS A 279 4.57 -6.71 -8.12
N ALA A 280 3.34 -7.22 -8.09
CA ALA A 280 2.76 -8.03 -9.16
C ALA A 280 2.61 -7.21 -10.46
N GLU A 281 2.11 -5.98 -10.37
CA GLU A 281 2.01 -5.07 -11.53
C GLU A 281 3.38 -4.74 -12.13
N ARG A 282 4.40 -4.53 -11.30
CA ARG A 282 5.78 -4.33 -11.78
C ARG A 282 6.29 -5.56 -12.53
N ARG A 283 6.03 -6.77 -12.01
CA ARG A 283 6.43 -8.01 -12.69
C ARG A 283 5.75 -8.16 -14.05
N LEU A 284 4.44 -7.88 -14.13
CA LEU A 284 3.71 -7.92 -15.40
C LEU A 284 4.32 -6.96 -16.43
N ARG A 285 4.66 -5.72 -16.02
CA ARG A 285 5.33 -4.75 -16.91
C ARG A 285 6.70 -5.23 -17.37
N VAL A 286 7.48 -5.86 -16.49
CA VAL A 286 8.79 -6.41 -16.85
C VAL A 286 8.65 -7.56 -17.85
N VAL A 287 7.68 -8.47 -17.65
CA VAL A 287 7.41 -9.57 -18.59
C VAL A 287 6.98 -9.00 -19.96
N ALA A 288 6.08 -8.03 -19.99
CA ALA A 288 5.68 -7.35 -21.22
C ALA A 288 6.88 -6.71 -21.96
N ALA A 289 7.72 -5.98 -21.24
CA ALA A 289 8.93 -5.37 -21.80
C ALA A 289 9.94 -6.42 -22.32
N GLN A 290 10.07 -7.56 -21.65
CA GLN A 290 10.93 -8.66 -22.12
C GLN A 290 10.39 -9.29 -23.39
N VAL A 291 9.07 -9.46 -23.52
CA VAL A 291 8.44 -9.95 -24.75
C VAL A 291 8.69 -8.98 -25.89
N GLU A 292 8.44 -7.69 -25.69
CA GLU A 292 8.71 -6.65 -26.71
C GLU A 292 10.18 -6.62 -27.13
N ALA A 293 11.11 -6.69 -26.17
CA ALA A 293 12.53 -6.72 -26.47
C ALA A 293 12.94 -7.95 -27.29
N ARG A 294 12.39 -9.13 -26.97
CA ARG A 294 12.65 -10.37 -27.74
C ARG A 294 12.04 -10.31 -29.13
N VAL A 295 10.82 -9.80 -29.26
CA VAL A 295 10.15 -9.60 -30.56
C VAL A 295 10.98 -8.64 -31.43
N ALA A 296 11.40 -7.49 -30.88
CA ALA A 296 12.24 -6.54 -31.61
C ALA A 296 13.59 -7.14 -32.04
N GLN A 297 14.18 -8.02 -31.22
CA GLN A 297 15.41 -8.73 -31.59
C GLN A 297 15.18 -9.68 -32.77
N VAL A 298 14.06 -10.41 -32.76
CA VAL A 298 13.67 -11.31 -33.86
C VAL A 298 13.39 -10.52 -35.13
N GLU A 299 12.55 -9.49 -35.07
CA GLU A 299 12.27 -8.62 -36.22
C GLU A 299 13.55 -8.04 -36.84
N LYS A 300 14.50 -7.60 -36.00
CA LYS A 300 15.79 -7.10 -36.47
C LYS A 300 16.61 -8.18 -37.18
N LEU A 301 16.60 -9.42 -36.68
CA LEU A 301 17.30 -10.54 -37.33
C LEU A 301 16.67 -10.85 -38.70
N TYR A 302 15.35 -10.91 -38.81
CA TYR A 302 14.67 -11.18 -40.07
C TYR A 302 14.83 -10.06 -41.10
N ARG A 303 14.84 -8.78 -40.67
CA ARG A 303 15.19 -7.66 -41.56
C ARG A 303 16.60 -7.78 -42.15
N VAL A 304 17.57 -8.23 -41.36
CA VAL A 304 18.94 -8.47 -41.85
C VAL A 304 18.97 -9.64 -42.85
N GLU A 305 18.24 -10.72 -42.58
CA GLU A 305 18.13 -11.87 -43.50
C GLU A 305 17.43 -11.48 -44.82
N GLU A 306 16.39 -10.64 -44.77
CA GLU A 306 15.70 -10.11 -45.96
C GLU A 306 16.65 -9.25 -46.81
N ALA A 307 17.42 -8.36 -46.20
CA ALA A 307 18.42 -7.55 -46.89
C ALA A 307 19.52 -8.41 -47.54
N ILE A 308 19.98 -9.47 -46.87
CA ILE A 308 20.95 -10.42 -47.43
C ILE A 308 20.33 -11.20 -48.60
N LEU A 309 19.07 -11.63 -48.48
CA LEU A 309 18.36 -12.34 -49.53
C LEU A 309 18.24 -11.49 -50.80
N ASP A 310 17.88 -10.21 -50.69
CA ASP A 310 17.76 -9.30 -51.85
C ASP A 310 19.11 -9.11 -52.56
N VAL A 311 20.20 -8.94 -51.80
CA VAL A 311 21.56 -8.84 -52.36
C VAL A 311 21.96 -10.14 -53.06
N GLU A 312 21.77 -11.31 -52.43
CA GLU A 312 22.14 -12.59 -53.05
C GLU A 312 21.26 -12.95 -54.26
N GLN A 313 19.97 -12.60 -54.25
CA GLN A 313 19.08 -12.75 -55.42
C GLN A 313 19.52 -11.86 -56.58
N LYS A 314 19.94 -10.63 -56.29
CA LYS A 314 20.48 -9.69 -57.29
C LYS A 314 21.77 -10.20 -57.90
N ASP A 315 22.69 -10.73 -57.08
CA ASP A 315 23.98 -11.27 -57.54
C ASP A 315 23.82 -12.53 -58.40
N MET A 316 22.78 -13.34 -58.17
CA MET A 316 22.48 -14.53 -58.96
C MET A 316 21.63 -14.26 -60.22
N GLY A 317 21.27 -13.00 -60.50
CA GLY A 317 20.43 -12.65 -61.64
C GLY A 317 18.98 -13.17 -61.53
N LEU A 318 18.52 -13.48 -60.32
CA LEU A 318 17.20 -14.06 -60.04
C LEU A 318 16.10 -13.00 -59.83
N ARG A 319 16.36 -11.75 -60.24
CA ARG A 319 15.38 -10.67 -60.08
C ARG A 319 14.14 -10.91 -60.93
N HIS A 320 13.00 -10.59 -60.31
CA HIS A 320 11.68 -10.46 -60.89
C HIS A 320 11.65 -10.13 -62.39
N THR A 321 10.96 -10.97 -63.15
CA THR A 321 10.41 -10.66 -64.48
C THR A 321 9.20 -9.73 -64.43
N THR A 322 8.83 -9.17 -63.27
CA THR A 322 7.78 -8.14 -63.18
C THR A 322 8.26 -6.76 -63.64
N ASP A 323 9.57 -6.46 -63.64
CA ASP A 323 10.11 -5.23 -64.25
C ASP A 323 10.08 -5.26 -65.80
N LEU A 324 9.88 -6.44 -66.42
CA LEU A 324 9.68 -6.56 -67.86
C LEU A 324 8.23 -6.30 -68.30
N VAL A 325 7.27 -6.22 -67.36
CA VAL A 325 5.86 -5.91 -67.67
C VAL A 325 5.52 -4.44 -67.38
N LEU A 326 6.33 -3.73 -66.59
CA LEU A 326 6.08 -2.32 -66.22
C LEU A 326 6.84 -1.28 -67.06
N ASN A 327 7.60 -1.69 -68.08
CA ASN A 327 8.23 -0.77 -69.03
C ASN A 327 7.35 -0.46 -70.26
N GLY A 328 6.03 -0.69 -70.16
CA GLY A 328 5.06 -0.38 -71.20
C GLY A 328 3.73 0.10 -70.62
N GLY A 329 3.69 1.33 -70.09
CA GLY A 329 2.42 2.01 -69.79
C GLY A 329 2.48 2.97 -68.61
N HIS A 330 2.38 4.27 -68.91
CA HIS A 330 2.18 5.35 -67.94
C HIS A 330 1.01 5.11 -66.97
N ILE A 331 1.17 5.53 -65.70
CA ILE A 331 0.39 6.59 -64.98
C ILE A 331 1.02 6.79 -63.57
N PRO A 332 1.04 8.01 -62.98
CA PRO A 332 2.00 8.41 -61.95
C PRO A 332 1.44 8.46 -60.51
N THR A 333 2.27 8.98 -59.58
CA THR A 333 2.03 9.47 -58.20
C THR A 333 2.37 8.45 -57.08
N VAL A 334 2.96 8.77 -55.92
CA VAL A 334 3.15 10.00 -55.12
C VAL A 334 4.49 9.90 -54.35
N SER A 335 5.18 11.03 -54.16
CA SER A 335 6.39 11.15 -53.31
C SER A 335 6.08 11.07 -51.81
N SER A 336 6.90 10.38 -51.02
CA SER A 336 7.18 10.85 -49.65
C SER A 336 8.60 10.54 -49.18
N ASN A 337 9.31 11.62 -48.85
CA ASN A 337 10.36 11.78 -47.84
C ASN A 337 11.71 11.05 -48.02
N GLY A 338 12.50 11.54 -48.98
CA GLY A 338 13.92 11.20 -49.18
C GLY A 338 14.89 11.86 -48.20
N ARG A 339 14.78 11.62 -46.89
CA ARG A 339 15.81 12.07 -45.92
C ARG A 339 16.26 11.03 -44.89
N VAL A 340 15.60 9.88 -44.80
CA VAL A 340 16.02 8.78 -43.90
C VAL A 340 16.87 7.74 -44.64
N ALA A 341 16.68 7.60 -45.96
CA ALA A 341 17.33 6.57 -46.76
C ALA A 341 18.84 6.78 -47.00
N GLU A 342 19.35 8.02 -46.97
CA GLU A 342 20.78 8.29 -47.19
C GLU A 342 21.64 7.96 -45.96
N VAL A 343 21.14 8.24 -44.75
CA VAL A 343 21.87 7.94 -43.49
C VAL A 343 21.96 6.44 -43.26
N ASP A 344 20.93 5.67 -43.62
CA ASP A 344 20.94 4.20 -43.54
C ASP A 344 21.87 3.57 -44.58
N ARG A 345 22.00 4.17 -45.77
CA ARG A 345 22.87 3.65 -46.84
C ARG A 345 24.34 3.77 -46.49
N ASP A 346 24.75 4.90 -45.90
CA ASP A 346 26.12 5.11 -45.44
C ASP A 346 26.49 4.19 -44.27
N GLN A 347 25.56 3.93 -43.35
CA GLN A 347 25.79 2.97 -42.27
C GLN A 347 25.87 1.54 -42.79
N LEU A 348 25.04 1.16 -43.77
CA LEU A 348 25.12 -0.13 -44.45
C LEU A 348 26.45 -0.32 -45.18
N GLU A 349 26.93 0.67 -45.93
CA GLU A 349 28.22 0.59 -46.62
C GLU A 349 29.39 0.45 -45.63
N LYS A 350 29.35 1.16 -44.50
CA LYS A 350 30.38 1.06 -43.45
C LYS A 350 30.39 -0.33 -42.82
N THR A 351 29.21 -0.91 -42.60
CA THR A 351 29.06 -2.25 -42.00
C THR A 351 29.52 -3.34 -42.97
N ILE A 352 29.22 -3.19 -44.26
CA ILE A 352 29.68 -4.10 -45.33
C ILE A 352 31.20 -4.02 -45.50
N LYS A 353 31.80 -2.83 -45.42
CA LYS A 353 33.26 -2.66 -45.47
C LYS A 353 33.97 -3.31 -44.26
N MET A 354 33.45 -3.15 -43.05
CA MET A 354 34.01 -3.81 -41.86
C MET A 354 33.92 -5.34 -41.93
N ALA A 355 32.83 -5.88 -42.49
CA ALA A 355 32.68 -7.32 -42.70
C ALA A 355 33.64 -7.89 -43.78
N ARG A 356 34.10 -7.06 -44.73
CA ARG A 356 35.11 -7.46 -45.72
C ARG A 356 36.55 -7.40 -45.18
N SER A 357 36.88 -6.47 -44.29
CA SER A 357 38.25 -6.36 -43.75
C SER A 357 38.57 -7.42 -42.68
N SER A 358 37.57 -8.06 -42.08
CA SER A 358 37.79 -9.14 -41.09
C SER A 358 38.05 -10.52 -41.73
N ARG A 359 38.23 -10.58 -43.06
CA ARG A 359 38.45 -11.80 -43.84
C ARG A 359 39.77 -11.83 -44.61
N SER A 360 40.64 -10.83 -44.43
CA SER A 360 42.02 -10.83 -44.94
C SER A 360 43.01 -11.21 -43.86
#